data_AF-A0AAP5N1X1-F1
#
_entry.id   AF-A0AAP5N1X1-F1
#
_cell.length_a   1.000
_cell.length_b   1.000
_cell.length_c   1.000
_cell.angle_alpha   90.00
_cell.angle_beta   90.00
_cell.angle_gamma   90.00
#
_symmetry.space_group_name_H-M   'P 1'
#
loop_
_entity.id
_entity.type
_entity.pdbx_description
1 polymer ?
#
loop_
_entity_poly.entity_id
_entity_poly.type
_entity_poly.pdbx_seq_one_letter_code
_entity_poly.pdbx_strand_id
1 'polypeptide(L)'
;MRQIITTIAAIVTTVSVLVQYIIGKFLLVVFVPGTKTHLYYALMPKLLVLMVNIIFIGVFNIQNTWLYLSTALIGALLIMFFIQYKRNNWKATILFSLVFLLDSVFSLGKSIYSLF
;
A
#
# COMPACT_ATOMS: atom_id res chain seq x y z
N MET A 1 22.11 16.13 -2.01
CA MET A 1 22.03 14.69 -1.66
C MET A 1 20.64 14.29 -1.16
N ARG A 2 20.07 14.94 -0.13
CA ARG A 2 18.69 14.66 0.36
C ARG A 2 17.59 14.67 -0.72
N GLN A 3 17.57 15.69 -1.60
CA GLN A 3 16.59 15.79 -2.68
C GLN A 3 16.67 14.61 -3.67
N ILE A 4 17.87 14.18 -4.04
CA ILE A 4 18.08 13.04 -4.94
C ILE A 4 17.56 11.74 -4.30
N ILE A 5 17.83 11.54 -3.01
CA ILE A 5 17.35 10.37 -2.25
C ILE A 5 15.82 10.36 -2.19
N THR A 6 15.18 11.50 -1.95
CA THR A 6 13.70 11.58 -1.93
C THR A 6 13.08 11.32 -3.30
N THR A 7 13.70 11.79 -4.39
CA THR A 7 13.20 11.53 -5.74
C THR A 7 13.32 10.06 -6.11
N ILE A 8 14.44 9.42 -5.80
CA ILE A 8 14.63 7.98 -6.02
C ILE A 8 13.63 7.18 -5.19
N ALA A 9 13.44 7.52 -3.92
CA ALA A 9 12.45 6.86 -3.06
C ALA A 9 11.02 6.99 -3.60
N ALA A 10 10.64 8.16 -4.13
CA ALA A 10 9.34 8.36 -4.76
C ALA A 10 9.18 7.46 -6.00
N ILE A 11 10.17 7.40 -6.88
CA ILE A 11 10.15 6.54 -8.07
C ILE A 11 10.01 5.06 -7.68
N VAL A 12 10.83 4.59 -6.74
CA VAL A 12 10.78 3.20 -6.26
C VAL A 12 9.42 2.88 -5.64
N THR A 13 8.84 3.82 -4.89
CA THR A 13 7.50 3.65 -4.31
C THR A 13 6.44 3.53 -5.41
N THR A 14 6.48 4.39 -6.43
CA THR A 14 5.54 4.35 -7.56
C THR A 14 5.66 3.03 -8.35
N VAL A 15 6.88 2.59 -8.65
CA VAL A 15 7.12 1.30 -9.32
C VAL A 15 6.59 0.15 -8.47
N SER A 16 6.86 0.15 -7.16
CA SER A 16 6.34 -0.86 -6.23
C SER A 16 4.81 -0.93 -6.25
N VAL A 17 4.11 0.22 -6.22
CA VAL A 17 2.64 0.26 -6.32
C VAL A 17 2.14 -0.36 -7.63
N LEU A 18 2.81 -0.05 -8.75
CA LEU A 18 2.44 -0.58 -10.06
C LEU A 18 2.63 -2.10 -10.12
N VAL A 19 3.73 -2.62 -9.61
CA VAL A 19 3.99 -4.07 -9.53
C VAL A 19 2.92 -4.74 -8.67
N GLN A 20 2.64 -4.20 -7.48
CA GLN A 20 1.59 -4.72 -6.59
C GLN A 20 0.22 -4.75 -7.27
N TYR A 21 -0.12 -3.68 -8.01
CA TYR A 21 -1.35 -3.62 -8.78
C TYR A 21 -1.40 -4.67 -9.89
N ILE A 22 -0.31 -4.86 -10.65
CA ILE A 22 -0.25 -5.87 -11.72
C ILE A 22 -0.44 -7.27 -11.14
N ILE A 23 0.24 -7.59 -10.04
CA ILE A 23 0.09 -8.89 -9.35
C ILE A 23 -1.36 -9.07 -8.85
N GLY A 24 -1.92 -8.06 -8.16
CA GLY A 24 -3.30 -8.11 -7.66
C GLY A 24 -4.32 -8.28 -8.79
N LYS A 25 -4.13 -7.58 -9.91
CA LYS A 25 -4.97 -7.72 -11.11
C LYS A 25 -4.84 -9.10 -11.74
N PHE A 26 -3.61 -9.64 -11.82
CA PHE A 26 -3.38 -11.00 -12.33
C PHE A 26 -4.11 -12.04 -11.48
N LEU A 27 -3.98 -11.97 -10.15
CA LEU A 27 -4.69 -12.86 -9.23
C LEU A 27 -6.21 -12.81 -9.41
N LEU A 28 -6.76 -11.61 -9.61
CA LEU A 28 -8.20 -11.46 -9.86
C LEU A 28 -8.64 -12.08 -11.19
N VAL A 29 -7.88 -11.90 -12.26
CA VAL A 29 -8.21 -12.47 -13.58
C VAL A 29 -8.24 -14.00 -13.51
N VAL A 30 -7.30 -14.61 -12.79
CA VAL A 30 -7.18 -16.07 -12.67
C VAL A 30 -8.25 -16.65 -11.75
N PHE A 31 -8.45 -16.07 -10.56
CA PHE A 31 -9.27 -16.71 -9.51
C PHE A 31 -10.69 -16.15 -9.39
N VAL A 32 -10.96 -14.95 -9.91
CA VAL A 32 -12.31 -14.33 -9.91
C VAL A 32 -12.58 -13.64 -11.27
N PRO A 33 -12.68 -14.44 -12.36
CA PRO A 33 -12.92 -13.90 -13.69
C PRO A 33 -14.24 -13.12 -13.72
N GLY A 34 -14.23 -11.96 -14.40
CA GLY A 34 -15.37 -11.04 -14.46
C GLY A 34 -15.28 -9.84 -13.50
N THR A 35 -14.37 -9.87 -12.52
CA THR A 35 -14.16 -8.72 -11.64
C THR A 35 -13.30 -7.65 -12.31
N LYS A 36 -13.91 -6.53 -12.69
CA LYS A 36 -13.17 -5.37 -13.21
C LYS A 36 -12.49 -4.64 -12.06
N THR A 37 -11.18 -4.48 -12.10
CA THR A 37 -10.45 -3.60 -11.18
C THR A 37 -9.75 -2.48 -11.90
N HIS A 38 -9.75 -1.32 -11.27
CA HIS A 38 -9.14 -0.12 -11.79
C HIS A 38 -8.02 0.32 -10.85
N LEU A 39 -6.98 0.95 -11.42
CA LEU A 39 -5.81 1.43 -10.69
C LEU A 39 -6.18 2.36 -9.51
N TYR A 40 -7.24 3.16 -9.67
CA TYR A 40 -7.68 4.11 -8.65
C TYR A 40 -8.14 3.44 -7.35
N TYR A 41 -8.53 2.15 -7.39
CA TYR A 41 -8.86 1.39 -6.18
C TYR A 41 -7.66 1.18 -5.25
N ALA A 42 -6.44 1.09 -5.81
CA ALA A 42 -5.20 1.01 -5.04
C ALA A 42 -4.60 2.39 -4.78
N LEU A 43 -4.68 3.31 -5.75
CA LEU A 43 -4.08 4.64 -5.64
C LEU A 43 -4.76 5.53 -4.59
N MET A 44 -6.09 5.57 -4.55
CA MET A 44 -6.82 6.51 -3.69
C MET A 44 -6.52 6.30 -2.19
N PRO A 45 -6.55 5.06 -1.66
CA PRO A 45 -6.13 4.82 -0.28
C PRO A 45 -4.65 5.12 -0.04
N LYS A 46 -3.79 4.81 -1.01
CA LYS A 46 -2.33 5.00 -0.90
C LYS A 46 -1.93 6.49 -0.91
N LEU A 47 -2.65 7.32 -1.67
CA LEU A 47 -2.52 8.78 -1.62
C LEU A 47 -2.94 9.35 -0.28
N LEU A 48 -4.03 8.84 0.31
CA LEU A 48 -4.48 9.26 1.64
C LEU A 48 -3.40 8.99 2.69
N VAL A 49 -2.81 7.79 2.66
CA VAL A 49 -1.69 7.43 3.57
C VAL A 49 -0.45 8.27 3.31
N LEU A 50 -0.13 8.57 2.05
CA LEU A 50 0.97 9.46 1.71
C LEU A 50 0.74 10.86 2.32
N MET A 51 -0.47 11.41 2.24
CA MET A 51 -0.80 12.70 2.87
C MET A 51 -0.63 12.64 4.38
N VAL A 52 -1.09 11.57 5.04
CA VAL A 52 -0.88 11.35 6.48
C VAL A 52 0.62 11.36 6.82
N ASN A 53 1.43 10.62 6.06
CA ASN A 53 2.88 10.58 6.27
C ASN A 53 3.56 11.94 6.04
N ILE A 54 3.13 12.70 5.03
CA ILE A 54 3.62 14.07 4.79
C ILE A 54 3.27 14.99 5.96
N ILE A 55 2.09 14.85 6.56
CA ILE A 55 1.70 15.66 7.73
C ILE A 55 2.56 15.30 8.94
N PHE A 56 2.73 14.01 9.26
CA PHE A 56 3.55 13.58 10.40
C PHE A 56 5.02 13.95 10.26
N ILE A 57 5.60 13.77 9.08
CA ILE A 57 7.01 14.08 8.82
C ILE A 57 7.23 15.59 8.61
N GLY A 58 6.36 16.25 7.87
CA GLY A 58 6.52 17.64 7.45
C GLY A 58 6.04 18.66 8.48
N VAL A 59 4.87 18.42 9.09
CA VAL A 59 4.27 19.37 10.05
C VAL A 59 4.74 19.08 11.47
N PHE A 60 4.76 17.81 11.88
CA PHE A 60 5.11 17.43 13.24
C PHE A 60 6.60 17.06 13.43
N ASN A 61 7.37 16.99 12.34
CA ASN A 61 8.78 16.58 12.34
C ASN A 61 9.04 15.23 13.04
N ILE A 62 8.05 14.33 13.01
CA ILE A 62 8.16 12.99 13.62
C ILE A 62 8.77 12.05 12.58
N GLN A 63 10.07 11.79 12.71
CA GLN A 63 10.81 10.88 11.83
C GLN A 63 10.88 9.46 12.44
N ASN A 64 9.71 8.88 12.69
CA ASN A 64 9.61 7.53 13.26
C ASN A 64 9.27 6.49 12.19
N THR A 65 10.21 5.59 11.89
CA THR A 65 10.05 4.50 10.93
C THR A 65 8.85 3.60 11.24
N TRP A 66 8.58 3.36 12.52
CA TRP A 66 7.44 2.55 12.95
C TRP A 66 6.10 3.22 12.64
N LEU A 67 6.03 4.54 12.78
CA LEU A 67 4.84 5.31 12.44
C LEU A 67 4.60 5.29 10.92
N TYR A 68 5.65 5.38 10.11
CA TYR A 68 5.55 5.25 8.66
C TYR A 68 5.07 3.86 8.21
N LEU A 69 5.56 2.80 8.85
CA LEU A 69 5.19 1.43 8.52
C LEU A 69 3.78 1.07 9.01
N SER A 70 3.35 1.62 10.15
CA SER A 70 1.99 1.41 10.66
C SER A 70 0.95 2.13 9.81
N THR A 71 1.23 3.34 9.32
CA THR A 71 0.35 4.04 8.38
C THR A 71 0.30 3.32 7.02
N ALA A 72 1.39 2.71 6.56
CA ALA A 72 1.40 1.86 5.37
C ALA A 72 0.45 0.65 5.53
N LEU A 73 0.49 -0.03 6.68
CA LEU A 73 -0.43 -1.12 7.00
C LEU A 73 -1.89 -0.67 7.03
N ILE A 74 -2.17 0.48 7.65
CA ILE A 74 -3.51 1.09 7.63
C ILE A 74 -3.94 1.37 6.18
N GLY A 75 -3.03 1.82 5.33
CA GLY A 75 -3.28 2.02 3.90
C GLY A 75 -3.69 0.74 3.17
N ALA A 76 -2.99 -0.36 3.41
CA ALA A 76 -3.34 -1.66 2.84
C ALA A 76 -4.73 -2.14 3.32
N LEU A 77 -5.08 -1.92 4.59
CA LEU A 77 -6.41 -2.20 5.12
C LEU A 77 -7.48 -1.32 4.47
N LEU A 78 -7.20 -0.03 4.24
CA LEU A 78 -8.12 0.86 3.54
C LEU A 78 -8.36 0.42 2.08
N ILE A 79 -7.35 -0.12 1.39
CA ILE A 79 -7.53 -0.73 0.05
C ILE A 79 -8.53 -1.89 0.13
N MET A 80 -8.38 -2.75 1.14
CA MET A 80 -9.30 -3.88 1.38
C MET A 80 -10.74 -3.38 1.59
N PHE A 81 -10.96 -2.45 2.53
CA PHE A 81 -12.30 -1.91 2.79
C PHE A 81 -12.91 -1.19 1.59
N PHE A 82 -12.10 -0.41 0.86
CA PHE A 82 -12.58 0.33 -0.30
C PHE A 82 -13.06 -0.58 -1.44
N ILE A 83 -12.32 -1.67 -1.69
CA ILE A 83 -12.70 -2.66 -2.70
C ILE A 83 -13.92 -3.45 -2.25
N GLN A 84 -13.99 -3.83 -0.96
CA GLN A 84 -15.18 -4.48 -0.43
C GLN A 84 -16.42 -3.62 -0.62
N TYR A 85 -16.32 -2.33 -0.30
CA TYR A 85 -17.41 -1.38 -0.50
C TYR A 85 -17.83 -1.26 -1.97
N LYS A 86 -16.87 -1.20 -2.90
CA LYS A 86 -17.16 -1.01 -4.34
C LYS A 86 -17.59 -2.27 -5.08
N ARG A 87 -17.12 -3.45 -4.66
CA ARG A 87 -17.34 -4.72 -5.39
C ARG A 87 -18.23 -5.70 -4.65
N ASN A 88 -18.41 -5.53 -3.35
CA ASN A 88 -19.17 -6.42 -2.47
C ASN A 88 -18.85 -7.91 -2.67
N ASN A 89 -17.59 -8.21 -3.03
CA ASN A 89 -17.13 -9.57 -3.30
C ASN A 89 -15.87 -9.82 -2.49
N TRP A 90 -16.03 -10.54 -1.38
CA TRP A 90 -14.97 -10.86 -0.44
C TRP A 90 -13.79 -11.58 -1.09
N LYS A 91 -14.03 -12.49 -2.04
CA LYS A 91 -12.95 -13.20 -2.73
C LYS A 91 -12.06 -12.22 -3.51
N ALA A 92 -12.67 -11.33 -4.28
CA ALA A 92 -11.94 -10.33 -5.04
C ALA A 92 -11.23 -9.33 -4.13
N THR A 93 -11.90 -8.88 -3.08
CA THR A 93 -11.33 -8.01 -2.06
C THR A 93 -10.05 -8.60 -1.46
N ILE A 94 -10.12 -9.83 -0.98
CA ILE A 94 -8.99 -10.51 -0.34
C ILE A 94 -7.87 -10.69 -1.35
N LEU A 95 -8.14 -11.27 -2.52
CA LEU A 95 -7.10 -11.54 -3.54
C LEU A 95 -6.34 -10.29 -3.98
N PHE A 96 -7.05 -9.18 -4.15
CA PHE A 96 -6.42 -7.93 -4.57
C PHE A 96 -5.65 -7.26 -3.44
N SER A 97 -6.26 -7.17 -2.25
CA SER A 97 -5.64 -6.48 -1.09
C SER A 97 -4.50 -7.27 -0.46
N LEU A 98 -4.47 -8.60 -0.63
CA LEU A 98 -3.45 -9.49 -0.08
C LEU A 98 -2.04 -9.04 -0.46
N VAL A 99 -1.83 -8.64 -1.72
CA VAL A 99 -0.51 -8.22 -2.22
C VAL A 99 0.01 -7.00 -1.45
N PHE A 100 -0.87 -6.04 -1.15
CA PHE A 100 -0.54 -4.82 -0.41
C PHE A 100 -0.37 -5.09 1.10
N LEU A 101 -1.19 -5.99 1.66
CA LEU A 101 -1.13 -6.39 3.06
C LEU A 101 0.16 -7.15 3.35
N LEU A 102 0.52 -8.13 2.52
CA LEU A 102 1.76 -8.89 2.67
C LEU A 102 2.98 -7.96 2.62
N ASP A 103 3.06 -7.06 1.64
CA ASP A 103 4.16 -6.09 1.55
C ASP A 103 4.31 -5.23 2.81
N SER A 104 3.18 -4.74 3.33
CA SER A 104 3.16 -3.88 4.53
C SER A 104 3.54 -4.67 5.80
N VAL A 105 3.03 -5.90 5.95
CA VAL A 105 3.32 -6.77 7.09
C VAL A 105 4.77 -7.24 7.06
N PHE A 106 5.29 -7.64 5.90
CA PHE A 106 6.70 -8.03 5.75
C PHE A 106 7.64 -6.86 6.05
N SER A 107 7.31 -5.66 5.58
CA SER A 107 8.10 -4.46 5.86
C SER A 107 8.12 -4.12 7.36
N LEU A 108 6.96 -4.20 8.03
CA LEU A 108 6.86 -4.07 9.48
C LEU A 108 7.68 -5.13 10.21
N GLY A 109 7.48 -6.40 9.88
CA GLY A 109 8.17 -7.53 10.50
C GLY A 109 9.69 -7.45 10.35
N LYS A 110 10.18 -7.04 9.18
CA LYS A 110 11.62 -6.82 8.96
C LYS A 110 12.17 -5.71 9.85
N SER A 111 11.42 -4.62 10.03
CA SER A 111 11.84 -3.54 10.94
C SER A 111 11.90 -3.99 12.39
N ILE A 112 10.96 -4.84 12.83
CA ILE A 112 10.95 -5.41 14.18
C ILE A 112 12.15 -6.35 14.36
N TYR A 113 12.39 -7.25 13.40
CA TYR A 113 13.51 -8.18 13.47
C TYR A 113 14.85 -7.46 13.50
N SER A 114 15.01 -6.35 12.76
CA SER A 114 16.26 -5.57 12.76
C SER A 114 16.60 -4.89 14.08
N LEU A 115 15.72 -4.95 15.10
CA LEU A 115 15.96 -4.41 16.43
C LEU A 115 16.51 -5.46 17.41
N PHE A 116 16.50 -6.74 17.04
CA PHE A 116 17.04 -7.86 17.79
C PHE A 116 18.35 -8.33 17.15
#